data_AF-A0A1V5ZR98-F1
#
_entry.id   AF-A0A1V5ZR98-F1
#
_cell.length_a   1.000
_cell.length_b   1.000
_cell.length_c   1.000
_cell.angle_alpha   90.00
_cell.angle_beta   90.00
_cell.angle_gamma   90.00
#
_symmetry.space_group_name_H-M   'P 1'
#
loop_
_entity.id
_entity.type
_entity.pdbx_description
1 polymer ?
#
loop_
_entity_poly.entity_id
_entity_poly.type
_entity_poly.pdbx_seq_one_letter_code
_entity_poly.pdbx_strand_id
1 'polypeptide(L)'
;MIVNEPDGQTAIQIMEGLKQTYEDFHGVSISNSAIKASVKLTKRYMLNKYLPDKALDIIDEACARKSTMQYKLENDEEYKKIEKKIDKIKDEIEVAIENQDYFKAAELKEKEEELKNDILKIRNNKNIPSHLRPTIEKEDIGNVLADKTGIPANVVNQSEIEKLKMLADSLK
;
A
#
# COMPACT_ATOMS: atom_id res chain seq x y z
N MET A 1 13.91 -35.17 8.19
CA MET A 1 13.24 -34.46 9.29
C MET A 1 11.91 -33.95 8.75
N ILE A 2 10.78 -34.39 9.29
CA ILE A 2 9.47 -33.87 8.85
C ILE A 2 9.30 -32.50 9.52
N VAL A 3 9.20 -31.44 8.72
CA VAL A 3 8.89 -30.10 9.22
C VAL A 3 7.37 -29.99 9.25
N ASN A 4 6.81 -29.86 10.44
CA ASN A 4 5.37 -29.71 10.63
C ASN A 4 4.93 -28.27 10.33
N GLU A 5 3.68 -28.11 9.88
CA GLU A 5 3.06 -26.79 9.77
C GLU A 5 3.06 -26.10 11.15
N PRO A 6 3.57 -24.86 11.26
CA PRO A 6 3.52 -24.11 12.50
C PRO A 6 2.08 -23.81 12.91
N ASP A 7 1.85 -23.73 14.22
CA ASP A 7 0.59 -23.22 14.73
C ASP A 7 0.40 -21.73 14.37
N GLY A 8 -0.81 -21.21 14.60
CA GLY A 8 -1.15 -19.83 14.25
C GLY A 8 -0.34 -18.78 15.00
N GLN A 9 0.06 -19.02 16.26
CA GLN A 9 0.87 -18.08 17.02
C GLN A 9 2.31 -18.05 16.51
N THR A 10 2.87 -19.23 16.27
CA THR A 10 4.20 -19.38 15.67
C THR A 10 4.26 -18.71 14.30
N ALA A 11 3.23 -18.89 13.46
CA ALA A 11 3.14 -18.22 12.17
C ALA A 11 3.10 -16.69 12.31
N ILE A 12 2.36 -16.14 13.27
CA ILE A 12 2.32 -14.69 13.55
C ILE A 12 3.73 -14.19 13.92
N GLN A 13 4.45 -14.89 14.80
CA GLN A 13 5.81 -14.50 15.22
C GLN A 13 6.79 -14.49 14.04
N ILE A 14 6.71 -15.50 13.15
CA ILE A 14 7.52 -15.53 11.93
C ILE A 14 7.23 -14.31 11.06
N MET A 15 5.95 -13.98 10.87
CA MET A 15 5.55 -12.83 10.07
C MET A 15 5.95 -11.50 10.70
N GLU A 16 5.89 -11.37 12.03
CA GLU A 16 6.38 -10.19 12.76
C GLU A 16 7.90 -10.01 12.57
N GLY A 17 8.67 -11.11 12.54
CA GLY A 17 10.10 -11.07 12.25
C GLY A 17 10.45 -10.65 10.81
N LEU A 18 9.56 -10.93 9.86
CA LEU A 18 9.73 -10.55 8.44
C LEU A 18 9.10 -9.20 8.10
N LYS A 19 8.27 -8.64 8.99
CA LYS A 19 7.47 -7.44 8.77
C LYS A 19 8.27 -6.29 8.17
N GLN A 20 9.38 -5.93 8.83
CA GLN A 20 10.20 -4.79 8.41
C GLN A 20 10.70 -4.94 6.98
N THR A 21 11.12 -6.14 6.59
CA THR A 21 11.60 -6.45 5.23
C THR A 21 10.52 -6.20 4.18
N TYR A 22 9.27 -6.61 4.44
CA TYR A 22 8.15 -6.37 3.53
C TYR A 22 7.74 -4.90 3.49
N GLU A 23 7.72 -4.23 4.65
CA GLU A 23 7.43 -2.80 4.76
C GLU A 23 8.41 -1.95 3.93
N ASP A 24 9.71 -2.27 4.01
CA ASP A 24 10.75 -1.55 3.27
C ASP A 24 10.77 -1.92 1.78
N PHE A 25 10.52 -3.19 1.44
CA PHE A 25 10.47 -3.62 0.04
C PHE A 25 9.31 -2.97 -0.73
N HIS A 26 8.14 -2.88 -0.10
CA HIS A 26 6.92 -2.35 -0.73
C HIS A 26 6.65 -0.87 -0.44
N GLY A 27 7.38 -0.25 0.51
CA GLY A 27 7.14 1.14 0.92
C GLY A 27 5.81 1.33 1.65
N VAL A 28 5.37 0.34 2.42
CA VAL A 28 4.09 0.29 3.14
C VAL A 28 4.33 0.10 4.63
N SER A 29 3.29 0.26 5.45
CA SER A 29 3.29 -0.16 6.85
C SER A 29 2.28 -1.29 7.05
N ILE A 30 2.64 -2.31 7.82
CA ILE A 30 1.79 -3.48 8.07
C ILE A 30 1.27 -3.40 9.50
N SER A 31 -0.04 -3.27 9.67
CA SER A 31 -0.62 -3.28 11.02
C SER A 31 -0.55 -4.69 11.63
N ASN A 32 -0.45 -4.76 12.96
CA ASN A 32 -0.51 -6.06 13.67
C ASN A 32 -1.86 -6.75 13.44
N SER A 33 -2.92 -5.97 13.17
CA SER A 33 -4.23 -6.50 12.82
C SER A 33 -4.23 -7.23 11.47
N ALA A 34 -3.47 -6.72 10.49
CA ALA A 34 -3.31 -7.35 9.18
C ALA A 34 -2.58 -8.69 9.27
N ILE A 35 -1.49 -8.77 10.06
CA ILE A 35 -0.76 -10.03 10.29
C ILE A 35 -1.66 -11.09 10.95
N LYS A 36 -2.42 -10.69 11.97
CA LYS A 36 -3.36 -11.61 12.63
C LYS A 36 -4.49 -12.04 11.69
N ALA A 37 -5.00 -11.11 10.89
CA ALA A 37 -6.04 -11.40 9.91
C ALA A 37 -5.56 -12.35 8.82
N SER A 38 -4.35 -12.17 8.28
CA SER A 38 -3.82 -13.03 7.22
C SER A 38 -3.68 -14.47 7.71
N VAL A 39 -3.14 -14.70 8.90
CA VAL A 39 -3.05 -16.05 9.49
C VAL A 39 -4.44 -16.64 9.75
N LYS A 40 -5.36 -15.88 10.38
CA LYS A 40 -6.71 -16.38 10.71
C LYS A 40 -7.52 -16.73 9.45
N LEU A 41 -7.55 -15.83 8.46
CA LEU A 41 -8.40 -15.98 7.30
C LEU A 41 -7.85 -17.04 6.33
N THR A 42 -6.54 -17.09 6.10
CA THR A 42 -5.93 -18.12 5.25
C THR A 42 -6.04 -19.51 5.86
N LYS A 43 -5.95 -19.63 7.20
CA LYS A 43 -6.24 -20.90 7.88
C LYS A 43 -7.67 -21.38 7.65
N ARG A 44 -8.64 -20.46 7.57
CA ARG A 44 -10.07 -20.76 7.40
C ARG A 44 -10.46 -21.07 5.96
N TYR A 45 -9.94 -20.30 5.00
CA TYR A 45 -10.42 -20.31 3.62
C TYR A 45 -9.41 -20.91 2.62
N MET A 46 -8.12 -21.05 2.97
CA MET A 46 -7.09 -21.67 2.13
C MET A 46 -6.59 -22.97 2.78
N LEU A 47 -7.36 -24.03 2.59
CA LEU A 47 -7.12 -25.34 3.21
C LEU A 47 -6.04 -26.17 2.49
N ASN A 48 -5.72 -25.84 1.25
CA ASN A 48 -4.75 -26.55 0.40
C ASN A 48 -3.32 -26.02 0.52
N LYS A 49 -3.07 -25.09 1.44
CA LYS A 49 -1.75 -24.51 1.72
C LYS A 49 -1.45 -24.51 3.22
N TYR A 50 -0.17 -24.46 3.55
CA TYR A 50 0.32 -24.47 4.93
C TYR A 50 0.75 -23.07 5.38
N LEU A 51 0.61 -22.80 6.68
CA LEU A 51 1.25 -21.65 7.33
C LEU A 51 2.78 -21.83 7.36
N PRO A 52 3.56 -20.73 7.43
CA PRO A 52 3.15 -19.33 7.30
C PRO A 52 3.02 -18.87 5.84
N ASP A 53 3.42 -19.71 4.87
CA ASP A 53 3.53 -19.40 3.44
C ASP A 53 2.25 -18.76 2.87
N LYS A 54 1.09 -19.38 3.08
CA LYS A 54 -0.19 -18.81 2.61
C LYS A 54 -0.53 -17.44 3.19
N ALA A 55 -0.08 -17.15 4.42
CA ALA A 55 -0.32 -15.87 5.06
C ALA A 55 0.66 -14.81 4.56
N LEU A 56 1.90 -15.20 4.26
CA LEU A 56 2.90 -14.36 3.60
C LEU A 56 2.45 -13.98 2.19
N ASP A 57 1.95 -14.93 1.40
CA ASP A 57 1.43 -14.67 0.05
C ASP A 57 0.35 -13.57 0.05
N ILE A 58 -0.60 -13.64 0.98
CA ILE A 58 -1.70 -12.65 1.06
C ILE A 58 -1.17 -11.29 1.53
N ILE A 59 -0.22 -11.28 2.46
CA ILE A 59 0.41 -10.03 2.92
C ILE A 59 1.20 -9.38 1.78
N ASP A 60 2.01 -10.15 1.06
CA ASP A 60 2.82 -9.65 -0.06
C ASP A 60 1.95 -9.02 -1.15
N GLU A 61 0.88 -9.71 -1.53
CA GLU A 61 -0.07 -9.24 -2.53
C GLU A 61 -0.86 -8.00 -2.05
N ALA A 62 -1.21 -7.93 -0.77
CA ALA A 62 -1.79 -6.74 -0.16
C ALA A 62 -0.81 -5.55 -0.16
N CYS A 63 0.46 -5.81 0.14
CA CYS A 63 1.52 -4.81 0.08
C CYS A 63 1.71 -4.27 -1.33
N ALA A 64 1.84 -5.15 -2.33
CA ALA A 64 2.00 -4.76 -3.72
C ALA A 64 0.80 -3.93 -4.23
N ARG A 65 -0.42 -4.36 -3.89
CA ARG A 65 -1.64 -3.64 -4.25
C ARG A 65 -1.70 -2.27 -3.61
N LYS A 66 -1.40 -2.16 -2.31
CA LYS A 66 -1.43 -0.90 -1.57
C LYS A 66 -0.33 0.07 -2.03
N SER A 67 0.85 -0.46 -2.34
CA SER A 67 1.97 0.29 -2.90
C SER A 67 1.63 0.88 -4.27
N THR A 68 0.90 0.13 -5.11
CA THR A 68 0.42 0.59 -6.42
C THR A 68 -0.72 1.60 -6.30
N MET A 69 -1.56 1.51 -5.27
CA MET A 69 -2.63 2.47 -4.96
C MET A 69 -2.09 3.80 -4.38
N GLN A 70 -1.00 4.31 -4.95
CA GLN A 70 -0.14 5.44 -4.55
C GLN A 70 -0.83 6.83 -4.52
N TYR A 71 -2.11 6.90 -4.15
CA TYR A 71 -2.94 8.10 -3.95
C TYR A 71 -2.54 8.97 -2.75
N LYS A 72 -1.47 8.64 -2.00
CA LYS A 72 -1.00 9.46 -0.87
C LYS A 72 0.22 10.32 -1.17
N LEU A 73 0.89 10.16 -2.31
CA LEU A 73 1.91 11.14 -2.74
C LEU A 73 1.27 12.50 -3.06
N GLU A 74 0.03 12.49 -3.55
CA GLU A 74 -0.75 13.71 -3.85
C GLU A 74 -1.11 14.55 -2.61
N ASN A 75 -0.95 14.03 -1.39
CA ASN A 75 -1.28 14.76 -0.15
C ASN A 75 -0.06 15.25 0.63
N ASP A 76 1.15 15.04 0.12
CA ASP A 76 2.34 15.63 0.70
C ASP A 76 2.37 17.14 0.39
N GLU A 77 2.50 17.98 1.43
CA GLU A 77 2.63 19.42 1.26
C GLU A 77 3.84 19.78 0.40
N GLU A 78 4.91 18.99 0.49
CA GLU A 78 6.12 19.21 -0.28
C GLU A 78 5.90 18.89 -1.77
N TYR A 79 5.18 17.80 -2.06
CA TYR A 79 4.75 17.46 -3.42
C TYR A 79 3.88 18.57 -4.02
N LYS A 80 2.84 19.02 -3.29
CA LYS A 80 1.97 20.13 -3.74
C LYS A 80 2.74 21.44 -3.91
N LYS A 81 3.75 21.71 -3.08
CA LYS A 81 4.61 22.91 -3.21
C LYS A 81 5.46 22.84 -4.48
N ILE A 82 6.03 21.68 -4.80
CA ILE A 82 6.83 21.50 -6.00
C ILE A 82 5.95 21.53 -7.26
N GLU A 83 4.78 20.90 -7.23
CA GLU A 83 3.79 20.94 -8.32
C GLU A 83 3.36 22.39 -8.62
N LYS A 84 3.00 23.17 -7.60
CA LYS A 84 2.69 24.60 -7.76
C LYS A 84 3.87 25.42 -8.30
N LYS A 85 5.11 25.05 -8.00
CA LYS A 85 6.29 25.72 -8.56
C LYS A 85 6.45 25.39 -10.04
N ILE A 86 6.20 24.15 -10.45
CA ILE A 86 6.25 23.75 -11.86
C ILE A 86 5.20 24.50 -12.67
N ASP A 87 3.96 24.60 -12.18
CA ASP A 87 2.91 25.36 -12.87
C ASP A 87 3.27 26.84 -13.01
N LYS A 88 3.78 27.47 -11.95
CA LYS A 88 4.27 28.86 -12.04
C LYS A 88 5.39 29.02 -13.07
N ILE A 89 6.33 28.09 -13.12
CA ILE A 89 7.44 28.14 -14.07
C ILE A 89 6.93 27.97 -15.50
N LYS A 90 5.92 27.14 -15.75
CA LYS A 90 5.29 27.03 -17.07
C LYS A 90 4.64 28.34 -17.50
N ASP A 91 3.90 28.98 -16.61
CA ASP A 91 3.30 30.29 -16.87
C ASP A 91 4.40 31.33 -17.17
N GLU A 92 5.50 31.33 -16.40
CA GLU A 92 6.64 32.22 -16.62
C GLU A 92 7.39 31.95 -17.94
N ILE A 93 7.47 30.69 -18.38
CA ILE A 93 8.03 30.30 -19.68
C ILE A 93 7.16 30.86 -20.80
N GLU A 94 5.84 30.72 -20.68
CA GLU A 94 4.89 31.19 -21.70
C GLU A 94 4.97 32.72 -21.86
N VAL A 95 5.03 33.44 -20.74
CA VAL A 95 5.25 34.90 -20.73
C VAL A 95 6.62 35.28 -21.29
N ALA A 96 7.68 34.52 -21.03
CA ALA A 96 9.02 34.80 -21.56
C ALA A 96 9.07 34.58 -23.09
N ILE A 97 8.37 33.56 -23.61
CA ILE A 97 8.25 33.30 -25.04
C ILE A 97 7.46 34.43 -25.73
N GLU A 98 6.37 34.88 -25.12
CA GLU A 98 5.55 35.99 -25.67
C GLU A 98 6.35 37.30 -25.75
N ASN A 99 7.22 37.55 -24.76
CA ASN A 99 8.13 38.69 -24.73
C ASN A 99 9.39 38.51 -25.60
N GLN A 100 9.51 37.40 -26.35
CA GLN A 100 10.68 37.03 -27.17
C GLN A 100 12.00 36.93 -26.38
N ASP A 101 11.92 36.73 -25.07
CA ASP A 101 13.08 36.50 -24.20
C ASP A 101 13.41 35.00 -24.16
N TYR A 102 13.99 34.52 -25.26
CA TYR A 102 14.34 33.12 -25.43
C TYR A 102 15.42 32.64 -24.45
N PHE A 103 16.27 33.55 -23.97
CA PHE A 103 17.32 33.22 -22.99
C PHE A 103 16.69 32.88 -21.65
N LYS A 104 15.78 33.73 -21.16
CA LYS A 104 15.05 33.49 -19.92
C LYS A 104 14.12 32.29 -20.00
N ALA A 105 13.48 32.07 -21.15
CA ALA A 105 12.67 30.87 -21.38
C ALA A 105 13.51 29.58 -21.29
N ALA A 106 14.76 29.58 -21.77
CA ALA A 106 15.66 28.44 -21.66
C ALA A 106 16.06 28.14 -20.21
N GLU A 107 16.44 29.17 -19.43
CA GLU A 107 16.78 29.00 -18.00
C GLU A 107 15.59 28.47 -17.19
N LEU A 108 14.38 28.95 -17.46
CA LEU A 108 13.17 28.49 -16.79
C LEU A 108 12.81 27.05 -17.16
N LYS A 109 13.06 26.66 -18.42
CA LYS A 109 12.84 25.28 -18.88
C LYS A 109 13.80 24.30 -18.23
N GLU A 110 15.05 24.69 -18.02
CA GLU A 110 16.04 23.89 -17.28
C GLU A 110 15.62 23.71 -15.81
N LYS A 111 15.14 24.78 -15.16
CA LYS A 111 14.54 24.70 -13.80
C LYS A 111 13.29 23.83 -13.74
N GLU A 112 12.45 23.84 -14.76
CA GLU A 112 11.29 22.95 -14.85
C GLU A 112 11.73 21.48 -14.86
N GLU A 113 12.78 21.16 -15.61
CA GLU A 113 13.33 19.82 -15.74
C GLU A 113 14.00 19.35 -14.43
N GLU A 114 14.72 20.22 -13.73
CA GLU A 114 15.25 19.94 -12.39
C GLU A 114 14.14 19.60 -11.39
N LEU A 115 13.07 20.40 -11.33
CA LEU A 115 11.95 20.15 -10.43
C LEU A 115 11.17 18.88 -10.78
N LYS A 116 11.04 18.56 -12.08
CA LYS A 116 10.48 17.27 -12.51
C LYS A 116 11.35 16.10 -12.07
N ASN A 117 12.67 16.24 -12.18
CA ASN A 117 13.61 15.24 -11.67
C ASN A 117 13.53 15.09 -10.15
N ASP A 118 13.30 16.17 -9.41
CA ASP A 118 13.10 16.10 -7.97
C ASP A 118 11.77 15.44 -7.58
N ILE A 119 10.67 15.69 -8.31
CA ILE A 119 9.43 14.91 -8.18
C ILE A 119 9.68 13.44 -8.46
N LEU A 120 10.44 13.12 -9.50
CA LEU A 120 10.78 11.73 -9.84
C LEU A 120 11.65 11.09 -8.76
N LYS A 121 12.59 11.82 -8.16
CA LYS A 121 13.38 11.34 -7.01
C LYS A 121 12.50 11.14 -5.78
N ILE A 122 11.56 12.03 -5.49
CA ILE A 122 10.60 11.88 -4.38
C ILE A 122 9.72 10.65 -4.63
N ARG A 123 9.28 10.45 -5.88
CA ARG A 123 8.45 9.31 -6.30
C ARG A 123 9.21 7.98 -6.32
N ASN A 124 10.47 8.00 -6.72
CA ASN A 124 11.34 6.81 -6.80
C ASN A 124 12.10 6.52 -5.51
N ASN A 125 12.21 7.48 -4.59
CA ASN A 125 12.72 7.20 -3.26
C ASN A 125 11.70 6.31 -2.55
N LYS A 126 12.00 5.01 -2.60
CA LYS A 126 11.42 3.96 -1.76
C LYS A 126 11.45 4.28 -0.26
N ASN A 127 12.12 5.36 0.15
CA ASN A 127 12.08 5.97 1.46
C ASN A 127 10.93 6.98 1.59
N ILE A 128 9.69 6.54 1.35
CA ILE A 128 8.55 7.25 1.95
C ILE A 128 8.79 7.21 3.46
N PRO A 129 8.88 8.38 4.15
CA PRO A 129 9.00 8.42 5.60
C PRO A 129 7.95 7.51 6.24
N SER A 130 8.30 6.74 7.27
CA SER A 130 7.43 5.69 7.82
C SER A 130 6.02 6.18 8.19
N HIS A 131 5.84 7.47 8.49
CA HIS A 131 4.56 8.10 8.79
C HIS A 131 3.68 8.40 7.57
N LEU A 132 4.25 8.47 6.37
CA LEU A 132 3.53 8.67 5.10
C LEU A 132 3.25 7.36 4.37
N ARG A 133 3.84 6.25 4.81
CA ARG A 133 3.62 4.93 4.21
C ARG A 133 2.16 4.53 4.37
N PRO A 134 1.50 4.07 3.28
CA PRO A 134 0.15 3.55 3.40
C PRO A 134 0.15 2.33 4.32
N THR A 135 -0.76 2.33 5.28
CA THR A 135 -0.90 1.23 6.24
C THR A 135 -1.86 0.18 5.70
N ILE A 136 -1.48 -1.09 5.85
CA ILE A 136 -2.28 -2.27 5.54
C ILE A 136 -3.06 -2.65 6.78
N GLU A 137 -4.38 -2.69 6.62
CA GLU A 137 -5.33 -3.06 7.67
C GLU A 137 -5.95 -4.43 7.37
N LYS A 138 -6.78 -4.92 8.30
CA LYS A 138 -7.43 -6.24 8.17
C LYS A 138 -8.33 -6.32 6.93
N GLU A 139 -8.92 -5.21 6.51
CA GLU A 139 -9.81 -5.10 5.35
C GLU A 139 -9.06 -5.35 4.04
N ASP A 140 -7.83 -4.84 3.93
CA ASP A 140 -6.98 -5.05 2.76
C ASP A 140 -6.67 -6.54 2.56
N ILE A 141 -6.42 -7.26 3.66
CA ILE A 141 -6.19 -8.72 3.65
C ILE A 141 -7.42 -9.47 3.18
N GLY A 142 -8.61 -9.10 3.65
CA GLY A 142 -9.84 -9.76 3.25
C GLY A 142 -10.21 -9.50 1.80
N ASN A 143 -9.91 -8.31 1.28
CA ASN A 143 -10.10 -7.98 -0.15
C ASN A 143 -9.19 -8.82 -1.05
N VAL A 144 -7.90 -8.94 -0.71
CA VAL A 144 -6.96 -9.79 -1.46
C VAL A 144 -7.37 -11.26 -1.40
N LEU A 145 -7.79 -11.73 -0.23
CA LEU A 145 -8.25 -13.11 -0.09
C LEU A 145 -9.52 -13.37 -0.90
N ALA A 146 -10.45 -12.41 -0.92
CA ALA A 146 -11.67 -12.50 -1.71
C ALA A 146 -11.37 -12.66 -3.21
N ASP A 147 -10.46 -11.85 -3.72
CA ASP A 147 -10.02 -11.92 -5.12
C ASP A 147 -9.34 -13.27 -5.43
N LYS A 148 -8.54 -13.79 -4.49
CA LYS A 148 -7.79 -15.04 -4.68
C LYS A 148 -8.64 -16.31 -4.53
N THR A 149 -9.66 -16.27 -3.70
CA THR A 149 -10.52 -17.44 -3.38
C THR A 149 -11.87 -17.41 -4.07
N GLY A 150 -12.27 -16.27 -4.66
CA GLY A 150 -13.60 -16.04 -5.21
C GLY A 150 -14.70 -15.87 -4.14
N ILE A 151 -14.35 -15.84 -2.85
CA ILE A 151 -15.30 -15.64 -1.76
C ILE A 151 -15.62 -14.15 -1.65
N PRO A 152 -16.89 -13.72 -1.58
CA PRO A 152 -17.22 -12.30 -1.51
C PRO A 152 -16.53 -11.58 -0.34
N ALA A 153 -15.90 -10.43 -0.61
CA ALA A 153 -15.17 -9.65 0.39
C ALA A 153 -16.03 -9.30 1.62
N ASN A 154 -17.33 -9.06 1.43
CA ASN A 154 -18.28 -8.84 2.52
C ASN A 154 -18.31 -10.01 3.51
N VAL A 155 -18.23 -11.26 3.03
CA VAL A 155 -18.24 -12.46 3.86
C VAL A 155 -16.89 -12.64 4.58
N VAL A 156 -15.80 -12.24 3.94
CA VAL A 156 -14.45 -12.36 4.52
C VAL A 156 -14.21 -11.29 5.60
N ASN A 157 -14.64 -10.05 5.35
CA ASN A 157 -14.45 -8.89 6.23
C ASN A 157 -15.47 -8.80 7.36
N GLN A 158 -16.63 -9.47 7.25
CA GLN A 158 -17.64 -9.51 8.31
C GLN A 158 -17.07 -10.03 9.63
N SER A 159 -17.37 -9.30 10.70
CA SER A 159 -16.97 -9.71 12.05
C SER A 159 -17.72 -10.98 12.47
N GLU A 160 -17.09 -11.80 13.30
CA GLU A 160 -17.69 -13.02 13.85
C GLU A 160 -18.98 -12.73 14.64
N ILE A 161 -19.03 -11.55 15.27
CA ILE A 161 -20.18 -11.02 16.03
C ILE A 161 -21.34 -10.70 15.07
N GLU A 162 -21.08 -10.07 13.94
CA GLU A 162 -22.12 -9.78 12.94
C GLU A 162 -22.67 -11.06 12.31
N LYS A 163 -21.82 -12.06 12.05
CA LYS A 163 -22.29 -13.36 11.56
C LYS A 163 -23.17 -14.07 12.58
N LEU A 164 -22.79 -14.05 13.86
CA LEU A 164 -23.61 -14.59 14.94
C LEU A 164 -24.95 -13.86 15.06
N LYS A 165 -24.94 -12.53 14.93
CA LYS A 165 -26.15 -11.71 14.97
C LYS A 165 -27.08 -11.99 13.78
N MET A 166 -26.55 -12.10 12.56
CA MET A 166 -27.34 -12.46 11.36
C MET A 166 -27.92 -13.86 11.46
N LEU A 167 -27.16 -14.84 12.00
CA LEU A 167 -27.68 -16.18 12.25
C LEU A 167 -28.83 -16.14 13.26
N ALA A 168 -28.67 -15.42 14.38
CA ALA A 168 -29.71 -15.25 15.38
C ALA A 168 -30.98 -14.57 14.83
N ASP A 169 -30.82 -13.58 13.94
CA ASP A 169 -31.95 -12.90 13.30
C ASP A 169 -32.63 -13.78 12.22
N SER A 170 -31.89 -14.67 11.55
CA SER A 170 -32.44 -15.62 10.56
C SER A 170 -33.16 -16.83 11.17
N LEU A 171 -33.03 -17.02 12.49
CA LEU A 171 -33.65 -18.09 13.28
C LEU A 171 -34.93 -17.62 14.01
N LYS A 172 -35.41 -16.42 13.74
CA LYS A 172 -36.72 -15.89 14.18
C LYS A 172 -37.74 -15.96 13.06
#